data_AF-A0A3N4PRU0-F1
#
_entry.id   AF-A0A3N4PRU0-F1
#
_cell.length_a   1.000
_cell.length_b   1.000
_cell.length_c   1.000
_cell.angle_alpha   90.00
_cell.angle_beta   90.00
_cell.angle_gamma   90.00
#
_symmetry.space_group_name_H-M   'P 1'
#
loop_
_entity.id
_entity.type
_entity.pdbx_description
1 polymer ?
#
loop_
_entity_poly.entity_id
_entity_poly.type
_entity_poly.pdbx_seq_one_letter_code
_entity_poly.pdbx_strand_id
1 'polypeptide(L)'
;MKFALFAALLTCLSPLAIHNVQAAGASISLAPGVTLNLGDRDRHGNYWDGGRWREPRWWHERYQYNDHRWWRHEEWRRHKQWERERRWHERERRHHWKEAQRHHDRHDHHHH
;
A
#
# COMPACT_ATOMS: atom_id res chain seq x y z
N MET A 1 -39.89 36.16 -32.84
CA MET A 1 -39.61 35.14 -31.81
C MET A 1 -39.17 33.84 -32.51
N LYS A 2 -38.02 33.60 -33.16
CA LYS A 2 -36.63 34.08 -33.12
C LYS A 2 -36.06 34.05 -31.69
N PHE A 3 -35.15 33.10 -31.44
CA PHE A 3 -34.35 32.86 -30.22
C PHE A 3 -34.84 31.82 -29.18
N ALA A 4 -35.52 30.75 -29.57
CA ALA A 4 -35.84 29.64 -28.65
C ALA A 4 -35.31 28.27 -29.09
N LEU A 5 -34.29 28.21 -29.94
CA LEU A 5 -33.72 26.95 -30.43
C LEU A 5 -32.20 26.78 -30.19
N PHE A 6 -31.55 27.73 -29.51
CA PHE A 6 -30.12 27.61 -29.17
C PHE A 6 -29.84 27.15 -27.74
N ALA A 7 -30.87 26.99 -26.89
CA ALA A 7 -30.69 26.66 -25.47
C ALA A 7 -30.63 25.14 -25.19
N ALA A 8 -30.77 24.28 -26.19
CA ALA A 8 -30.88 22.83 -26.00
C ALA A 8 -29.64 22.03 -26.47
N LEU A 9 -28.56 22.70 -26.90
CA LEU A 9 -27.38 22.03 -27.44
C LEU A 9 -26.07 22.37 -26.69
N LEU A 10 -26.16 22.80 -25.43
CA LEU A 10 -25.00 23.06 -24.59
C LEU A 10 -24.91 22.12 -23.37
N THR A 11 -25.60 20.98 -23.41
CA THR A 11 -25.57 19.95 -22.35
C THR A 11 -24.87 18.66 -22.77
N CYS A 12 -24.20 18.64 -23.93
CA CYS A 12 -23.44 17.47 -24.40
C CYS A 12 -21.91 17.57 -24.23
N LEU A 13 -21.39 18.57 -23.51
CA LEU A 13 -19.95 18.72 -23.28
C LEU A 13 -19.56 18.66 -21.80
N SER A 14 -20.00 17.62 -21.11
CA SER A 14 -19.34 17.16 -19.88
C SER A 14 -19.71 15.69 -19.67
N PRO A 15 -18.69 14.82 -19.67
CA PRO A 15 -17.96 14.66 -18.44
C PRO A 15 -16.59 15.30 -18.59
N LEU A 16 -16.41 16.45 -17.93
CA LEU A 16 -15.20 16.58 -17.12
C LEU A 16 -15.24 15.37 -16.19
N ALA A 17 -14.62 14.28 -16.64
CA ALA A 17 -14.28 13.18 -15.78
C ALA A 17 -13.37 13.81 -14.73
N ILE A 18 -13.96 14.23 -13.61
CA ILE A 18 -13.22 14.51 -12.41
C ILE A 18 -12.59 13.16 -12.13
N HIS A 19 -11.33 13.01 -12.54
CA HIS A 19 -10.54 11.86 -12.20
C HIS A 19 -10.53 11.88 -10.68
N ASN A 20 -11.36 11.03 -10.06
CA ASN A 20 -11.21 10.73 -8.66
C ASN A 20 -9.76 10.31 -8.56
N VAL A 21 -8.91 11.18 -8.00
CA VAL A 21 -7.55 10.84 -7.65
C VAL A 21 -7.71 9.83 -6.54
N GLN A 22 -7.91 8.58 -6.95
CA GLN A 22 -7.94 7.44 -6.06
C GLN A 22 -6.48 7.30 -5.66
N ALA A 23 -6.11 7.97 -4.56
CA ALA A 23 -4.82 7.82 -3.95
C ALA A 23 -4.74 6.40 -3.38
N ALA A 24 -4.50 5.42 -4.25
CA ALA A 24 -4.18 4.06 -3.89
C ALA A 24 -2.73 4.04 -3.36
N GLY A 25 -2.51 4.72 -2.22
CA GLY A 25 -1.30 4.74 -1.39
C GLY A 25 0.04 5.11 -2.04
N ALA A 26 0.13 5.27 -3.36
CA ALA A 26 1.38 5.39 -4.10
C ALA A 26 1.20 5.76 -5.59
N SER A 27 0.03 5.56 -6.19
CA SER A 27 -0.16 5.76 -7.64
C SER A 27 -1.15 6.88 -7.94
N ILE A 28 -0.80 7.76 -8.88
CA ILE A 28 -1.68 8.81 -9.40
C ILE A 28 -1.79 8.70 -10.92
N SER A 29 -3.01 8.82 -11.45
CA SER A 29 -3.25 8.89 -12.89
C SER A 29 -3.17 10.36 -13.33
N LEU A 30 -2.22 10.68 -14.20
CA LEU A 30 -2.04 12.04 -14.71
C LEU A 30 -2.90 12.29 -15.97
N ALA A 31 -3.04 11.26 -16.80
CA ALA A 31 -3.81 11.26 -18.04
C ALA A 31 -4.21 9.82 -18.38
N PRO A 32 -5.13 9.59 -19.35
CA PRO A 32 -5.41 8.25 -19.84
C PRO A 32 -4.12 7.56 -20.31
N GLY A 33 -3.79 6.41 -19.71
CA GLY A 33 -2.56 5.65 -20.01
C GLY A 33 -1.28 6.17 -19.35
N VAL A 34 -1.34 7.26 -18.57
CA VAL A 34 -0.18 7.81 -17.86
C VAL A 34 -0.41 7.70 -16.35
N THR A 35 0.27 6.73 -15.74
CA THR A 35 0.30 6.52 -14.29
C THR A 35 1.66 6.87 -13.73
N LEU A 36 1.67 7.58 -12.61
CA LEU A 36 2.87 7.91 -11.85
C LEU A 36 2.81 7.18 -10.51
N ASN A 37 3.80 6.34 -10.25
CA ASN A 37 3.90 5.49 -9.06
C ASN A 37 4.95 6.02 -8.09
N LEU A 38 4.78 5.69 -6.82
CA LEU A 38 5.74 6.01 -5.76
C LEU A 38 7.11 5.42 -6.12
N GLY A 39 8.11 6.29 -6.16
CA GLY A 39 9.48 5.95 -6.52
C GLY A 39 9.75 5.90 -8.03
N ASP A 40 8.79 6.30 -8.87
CA ASP A 40 9.08 6.62 -10.27
C ASP A 40 10.12 7.74 -10.34
N ARG A 41 10.95 7.70 -11.38
CA ARG A 41 12.09 8.60 -11.54
C ARG A 41 11.88 9.53 -12.74
N ASP A 42 12.09 10.83 -12.56
CA ASP A 42 12.08 11.79 -13.66
C ASP A 42 13.40 11.78 -14.46
N ARG A 43 13.48 12.61 -15.51
CA ARG A 43 14.69 12.74 -16.34
C ARG A 43 15.91 13.30 -15.59
N HIS A 44 15.69 14.00 -14.48
CA HIS A 44 16.75 14.59 -13.65
C HIS A 44 17.22 13.64 -12.55
N GLY A 45 16.55 12.50 -12.38
CA GLY A 45 16.84 11.52 -11.35
C GLY A 45 16.06 11.70 -10.05
N ASN A 46 15.13 12.66 -9.98
CA ASN A 46 14.27 12.85 -8.82
C ASN A 46 13.23 11.74 -8.74
N TYR A 47 12.85 11.37 -7.52
CA TYR A 47 11.87 10.34 -7.24
C TYR A 47 10.52 10.94 -6.86
N TRP A 48 9.44 10.33 -7.32
CA TRP A 48 8.08 10.73 -6.97
C TRP A 48 7.67 10.19 -5.60
N ASP A 49 7.30 11.07 -4.66
CA ASP A 49 6.88 10.69 -3.30
C ASP A 49 5.37 10.49 -3.09
N GLY A 50 4.58 10.53 -4.16
CA GLY A 50 3.11 10.53 -4.11
C GLY A 50 2.48 11.91 -4.23
N GLY A 51 3.27 12.99 -4.17
CA GLY A 51 2.77 14.35 -4.42
C GLY A 51 3.80 15.34 -4.96
N ARG A 52 5.09 15.08 -4.80
CA ARG A 52 6.20 15.94 -5.26
C ARG A 52 7.36 15.09 -5.75
N TRP A 53 8.12 15.66 -6.68
CA TRP A 53 9.44 15.16 -7.05
C TRP A 53 10.46 15.50 -5.96
N ARG A 54 11.28 14.53 -5.59
CA ARG A 54 12.26 14.63 -4.51
C ARG A 54 13.62 14.23 -5.00
N GLU A 55 14.62 15.01 -4.60
CA GLU A 55 16.00 14.72 -4.93
C GLU A 55 16.44 13.34 -4.41
N PRO A 56 17.41 12.69 -5.08
CA PRO A 56 17.86 11.34 -4.74
C PRO A 56 18.30 11.19 -3.27
N ARG A 57 19.01 12.18 -2.72
CA ARG A 57 19.53 12.10 -1.35
C ARG A 57 18.40 12.04 -0.33
N TRP A 58 17.45 12.96 -0.44
CA TRP A 58 16.24 12.99 0.40
C TRP A 58 15.45 11.68 0.29
N TRP A 59 15.37 11.11 -0.92
CA TRP A 59 14.66 9.86 -1.16
C TRP A 59 15.30 8.71 -0.39
N HIS A 60 16.61 8.49 -0.56
CA HIS A 60 17.35 7.41 0.07
C HIS A 60 17.42 7.54 1.60
N GLU A 61 17.29 8.75 2.16
CA GLU A 61 17.22 8.96 3.61
C GLU A 61 15.88 8.53 4.22
N ARG A 62 14.80 8.49 3.44
CA ARG A 62 13.42 8.30 3.92
C ARG A 62 12.75 7.05 3.41
N TYR A 63 13.17 6.58 2.24
CA TYR A 63 12.61 5.43 1.57
C TYR A 63 13.68 4.37 1.33
N GLN A 64 13.27 3.14 1.53
CA GLN A 64 14.05 1.95 1.23
C GLN A 64 13.26 1.07 0.27
N TYR A 65 13.96 0.45 -0.67
CA TYR A 65 13.35 -0.55 -1.54
C TYR A 65 13.42 -1.90 -0.85
N ASN A 66 12.27 -2.49 -0.52
CA ASN A 66 12.20 -3.84 0.04
C ASN A 66 10.88 -4.53 -0.34
N ASP A 67 10.89 -5.86 -0.42
CA ASP A 67 9.72 -6.65 -0.83
C ASP A 67 9.08 -6.15 -2.14
N HIS A 68 9.92 -5.83 -3.13
CA HIS A 68 9.51 -5.33 -4.45
C HIS A 68 8.71 -4.00 -4.40
N ARG A 69 8.85 -3.22 -3.32
CA ARG A 69 8.15 -1.94 -3.15
C ARG A 69 9.02 -0.92 -2.43
N TRP A 70 8.77 0.36 -2.67
CA TRP A 70 9.29 1.45 -1.85
C TRP A 70 8.54 1.56 -0.52
N TRP A 71 9.28 1.52 0.57
CA TRP A 71 8.78 1.68 1.94
C TRP A 71 9.36 2.92 2.58
N ARG A 72 8.51 3.72 3.23
CA ARG A 72 8.99 4.76 4.13
C ARG A 72 9.63 4.11 5.37
N HIS A 73 10.80 4.59 5.80
CA HIS A 73 11.56 3.99 6.91
C HIS A 73 10.73 3.75 8.18
N GLU A 74 9.88 4.68 8.58
CA GLU A 74 9.02 4.51 9.77
C GLU A 74 7.99 3.40 9.60
N GLU A 75 7.34 3.32 8.44
CA GLU A 75 6.35 2.30 8.13
C GLU A 75 7.02 0.93 8.06
N TRP A 76 8.20 0.85 7.45
CA TRP A 76 9.00 -0.37 7.44
C TRP A 76 9.36 -0.83 8.85
N ARG A 77 9.80 0.09 9.72
CA ARG A 77 10.12 -0.23 11.11
C ARG A 77 8.92 -0.78 11.87
N ARG A 78 7.74 -0.17 11.70
CA ARG A 78 6.49 -0.65 12.30
C ARG A 78 6.09 -2.02 11.74
N HIS A 79 6.19 -2.21 10.43
CA HIS A 79 5.91 -3.49 9.79
C HIS A 79 6.81 -4.60 10.34
N LYS A 80 8.13 -4.35 10.44
CA LYS A 80 9.09 -5.28 11.04
C LYS A 80 8.85 -5.56 12.51
N GLN A 81 8.28 -4.61 13.25
CA GLN A 81 7.91 -4.84 14.64
C GLN A 81 6.68 -5.74 14.73
N TRP A 82 5.63 -5.42 13.98
CA TRP A 82 4.41 -6.21 13.90
C TRP A 82 4.69 -7.66 13.46
N GLU A 83 5.58 -7.87 12.47
CA GLU A 83 6.02 -9.21 12.07
C GLU A 83 6.69 -9.96 13.22
N ARG A 84 7.52 -9.28 14.02
CA ARG A 84 8.22 -9.89 15.16
C ARG A 84 7.23 -10.32 16.23
N GLU A 85 6.28 -9.45 16.58
CA GLU A 85 5.21 -9.75 17.54
C GLU A 85 4.35 -10.92 17.06
N ARG A 86 3.94 -10.92 15.78
CA ARG A 86 3.21 -12.04 15.15
C ARG A 86 3.97 -13.36 15.27
N ARG A 87 5.27 -13.36 14.94
CA ARG A 87 6.12 -14.55 15.07
C ARG A 87 6.29 -15.01 16.51
N TRP A 88 6.30 -14.09 17.47
CA TRP A 88 6.36 -14.41 18.89
C TRP A 88 5.07 -15.10 19.35
N HIS A 89 3.91 -14.51 19.06
CA HIS A 89 2.61 -15.12 19.36
C HIS A 89 2.38 -16.46 18.66
N GLU A 90 2.88 -16.64 17.43
CA GLU A 90 2.81 -17.94 16.76
C GLU A 90 3.66 -19.00 17.46
N ARG A 91 4.86 -18.64 17.94
CA ARG A 91 5.71 -19.56 18.72
C ARG A 91 5.06 -19.94 20.03
N GLU A 92 4.47 -18.98 20.76
CA GLU A 92 3.75 -19.28 22.01
C GLU A 92 2.58 -20.23 21.77
N ARG A 93 1.75 -19.95 20.75
CA ARG A 93 0.65 -20.85 20.39
C ARG A 93 1.16 -22.25 20.06
N ARG A 94 2.27 -22.36 19.30
CA ARG A 94 2.87 -23.65 18.98
C ARG A 94 3.41 -24.36 20.22
N HIS A 95 3.99 -23.63 21.17
CA HIS A 95 4.47 -24.20 22.42
C HIS A 95 3.31 -24.77 23.25
N HIS A 96 2.25 -23.97 23.41
CA HIS A 96 1.02 -24.37 24.09
C HIS A 96 0.38 -25.61 23.43
N TRP A 97 0.29 -25.64 22.10
CA TRP A 97 -0.19 -26.83 21.36
C TRP A 97 0.65 -28.08 21.63
N LYS A 98 1.98 -27.97 21.59
CA LYS A 98 2.89 -29.10 21.88
C LYS A 98 2.75 -29.59 23.31
N GLU A 99 2.56 -28.69 24.25
CA GLU A 99 2.36 -29.02 25.66
C GLU A 99 1.02 -29.74 25.87
N ALA A 100 -0.07 -29.21 25.29
CA ALA A 100 -1.37 -29.86 25.31
C ALA A 100 -1.34 -31.27 24.71
N GLN A 101 -0.62 -31.48 23.59
CA GLN A 101 -0.42 -32.82 23.03
C GLN A 101 0.28 -33.77 24.01
N ARG A 102 1.38 -33.34 24.64
CA ARG A 102 2.10 -34.17 25.62
C ARG A 102 1.24 -34.55 26.82
N HIS A 103 0.36 -33.65 27.26
CA HIS A 103 -0.60 -33.93 28.33
C HIS A 103 -1.64 -34.97 27.91
N HIS A 104 -2.12 -34.90 26.66
CA HIS A 104 -3.03 -35.90 26.10
C HIS A 104 -2.36 -37.28 26.02
N ASP A 105 -1.16 -37.35 25.43
CA ASP A 105 -0.41 -38.61 25.28
C ASP A 105 -0.18 -39.30 26.63
N ARG A 106 0.18 -38.52 27.68
CA ARG A 106 0.33 -39.08 29.04
C ARG A 106 -0.97 -39.64 29.59
N HIS A 107 -2.10 -38.96 29.39
CA HIS A 107 -3.40 -39.44 29.87
C HIS A 107 -3.74 -40.80 29.24
N ASP A 108 -3.49 -40.98 27.95
CA ASP A 108 -3.75 -42.25 27.25
C ASP A 108 -2.87 -43.39 27.77
N HIS A 109 -1.62 -43.11 28.15
CA HIS A 109 -0.72 -44.11 28.74
C HIS A 109 -1.13 -44.60 30.14
N HIS A 110 -2.00 -43.86 30.86
CA HIS A 110 -2.48 -44.26 32.18
C HIS A 110 -3.76 -45.13 32.15
N HIS A 111 -4.36 -45.34 30.96
CA HIS A 111 -5.60 -46.12 30.79
C HIS A 111 -5.41 -47.55 30.25
N HIS A 112 -4.17 -48.04 30.20
CA HIS A 112 -3.82 -49.43 29.87
C HIS A 112 -3.20 -50.14 31.08
#